data_AF-K9PJL2-F1
#
_entry.id   AF-K9PJL2-F1
#
_cell.length_a   1.000
_cell.length_b   1.000
_cell.length_c   1.000
_cell.angle_alpha   90.00
_cell.angle_beta   90.00
_cell.angle_gamma   90.00
#
_symmetry.space_group_name_H-M   'P 1'
#
loop_
_entity.id
_entity.type
_entity.pdbx_description
1 polymer ?
#
loop_
_entity_poly.entity_id
_entity_poly.type
_entity_poly.pdbx_seq_one_letter_code
_entity_poly.pdbx_strand_id
1 'polypeptide(L)'
;MLELSIVNQQIAIAGKVLEGETEKVIAGAIVEIVEMPGRFKAILSLKALQYGSQWEKMSDRPDRKITASDGHFYWINLPVGEYVLETSLPGSGTQYNKVRKTVKVSATVNGKIPTKMIDIVLVPTGIKGTITDADDLKKPVVNAKIQIEDSRENTISDRQGNYRLIGLESSASVPRTINLIVSATGYQQVSQSLVIKKGEVIAFSNFSLKHK
;
A
#
# COMPACT_ATOMS: atom_id res chain seq x y z
N MET A 1 41.95 16.78 -20.37
CA MET A 1 40.77 16.67 -21.26
C MET A 1 39.75 15.81 -20.53
N LEU A 2 38.68 16.42 -20.00
CA LEU A 2 37.62 15.68 -19.30
C LEU A 2 36.69 15.10 -20.37
N GLU A 3 36.72 13.78 -20.58
CA GLU A 3 35.71 13.13 -21.40
C GLU A 3 34.36 13.21 -20.68
N LEU A 4 33.46 14.04 -21.23
CA LEU A 4 32.03 14.00 -20.93
C LEU A 4 31.47 12.69 -21.49
N SER A 5 31.59 11.61 -20.71
CA SER A 5 30.85 10.38 -21.00
C SER A 5 29.35 10.67 -20.82
N ILE A 6 28.59 10.55 -21.91
CA ILE A 6 27.13 10.47 -21.85
C ILE A 6 26.83 9.17 -21.11
N VAL A 7 26.54 9.26 -19.81
CA VAL A 7 26.14 8.09 -19.03
C VAL A 7 24.79 7.65 -19.57
N ASN A 8 24.79 6.56 -20.34
CA ASN A 8 23.56 5.93 -20.80
C ASN A 8 22.72 5.55 -19.56
N GLN A 9 21.60 6.24 -19.34
CA GLN A 9 20.73 6.00 -18.18
C GLN A 9 19.89 4.77 -18.44
N GLN A 10 20.24 3.65 -17.82
CA GLN A 10 19.55 2.38 -17.98
C GLN A 10 18.74 2.07 -16.73
N ILE A 11 17.47 1.76 -16.92
CA ILE A 11 16.56 1.41 -15.83
C ILE A 11 16.98 0.05 -15.26
N ALA A 12 17.36 0.04 -13.97
CA ALA A 12 17.77 -1.16 -13.25
C ALA A 12 16.57 -1.79 -12.53
N ILE A 13 15.73 -0.98 -11.89
CA ILE A 13 14.52 -1.41 -11.18
C ILE A 13 13.39 -0.47 -11.57
N ALA A 14 12.21 -0.99 -11.86
CA ALA A 14 10.99 -0.22 -12.05
C ALA A 14 9.77 -0.99 -11.56
N GLY A 15 8.68 -0.27 -11.27
CA GLY A 15 7.43 -0.90 -10.88
C GLY A 15 6.38 0.13 -10.47
N LYS A 16 5.26 -0.37 -9.98
CA LYS A 16 4.16 0.43 -9.44
C LYS A 16 3.92 0.14 -7.97
N VAL A 17 3.36 1.12 -7.26
CA VAL A 17 2.74 0.88 -5.95
C VAL A 17 1.22 0.79 -6.12
N LEU A 18 0.63 -0.28 -5.60
CA LEU A 18 -0.80 -0.61 -5.72
C LEU A 18 -1.46 -0.74 -4.35
N GLU A 19 -2.75 -0.46 -4.27
CA GLU A 19 -3.60 -0.72 -3.10
C GLU A 19 -4.14 -2.16 -3.14
N GLY A 20 -3.94 -2.93 -2.05
CA GLY A 20 -4.15 -4.39 -2.00
C GLY A 20 -5.58 -4.92 -2.12
N GLU A 21 -6.59 -4.06 -2.20
CA GLU A 21 -8.00 -4.45 -2.36
C GLU A 21 -8.60 -3.99 -3.69
N THR A 22 -8.22 -2.81 -4.18
CA THR A 22 -8.77 -2.22 -5.41
C THR A 22 -7.82 -2.25 -6.59
N GLU A 23 -6.56 -2.65 -6.38
CA GLU A 23 -5.48 -2.61 -7.38
C GLU A 23 -5.23 -1.22 -7.97
N LYS A 24 -5.79 -0.18 -7.33
CA LYS A 24 -5.57 1.21 -7.73
C LYS A 24 -4.11 1.57 -7.50
N VAL A 25 -3.56 2.30 -8.44
CA VAL A 25 -2.22 2.88 -8.31
C VAL A 25 -2.19 3.91 -7.18
N ILE A 26 -1.10 3.93 -6.42
CA ILE A 26 -0.88 4.86 -5.31
C ILE A 26 0.19 5.87 -5.72
N ALA A 27 -0.22 7.11 -5.89
CA ALA A 27 0.68 8.25 -6.04
C ALA A 27 1.19 8.74 -4.68
N GLY A 28 2.41 9.28 -4.63
CA GLY A 28 2.98 9.85 -3.41
C GLY A 28 3.53 8.83 -2.40
N ALA A 29 3.53 7.53 -2.72
CA ALA A 29 4.16 6.52 -1.89
C ALA A 29 5.68 6.70 -1.92
N ILE A 30 6.33 6.59 -0.77
CA ILE A 30 7.79 6.57 -0.66
C ILE A 30 8.26 5.13 -0.83
N VAL A 31 9.12 4.89 -1.81
CA VAL A 31 9.86 3.65 -2.00
C VAL A 31 11.33 3.94 -1.71
N GLU A 32 11.88 3.33 -0.67
CA GLU A 32 13.25 3.57 -0.18
C GLU A 32 14.08 2.30 -0.21
N ILE A 33 15.32 2.39 -0.69
CA ILE A 33 16.31 1.31 -0.61
C ILE A 33 16.89 1.32 0.81
N VAL A 34 16.55 0.33 1.62
CA VAL A 34 16.99 0.23 3.02
C VAL A 34 18.15 -0.74 3.22
N GLU A 35 18.32 -1.70 2.33
CA GLU A 35 19.49 -2.58 2.27
C GLU A 35 20.02 -2.62 0.83
N MET A 36 21.34 -2.67 0.67
CA MET A 36 21.99 -2.46 -0.62
C MET A 36 23.44 -2.99 -0.66
N PRO A 37 24.02 -3.18 -1.85
CA PRO A 37 25.42 -3.57 -2.00
C PRO A 37 26.37 -2.47 -1.52
N GLY A 38 27.55 -2.86 -1.02
CA GLY A 38 28.55 -1.92 -0.50
C GLY A 38 28.95 -0.81 -1.48
N ARG A 39 28.98 -1.11 -2.78
CA ARG A 39 29.25 -0.10 -3.83
C ARG A 39 28.19 1.00 -3.87
N PHE A 40 26.91 0.64 -3.76
CA PHE A 40 25.84 1.64 -3.75
C PHE A 40 25.84 2.42 -2.43
N LYS A 41 26.07 1.74 -1.30
CA LYS A 41 26.24 2.39 0.00
C LYS A 41 27.35 3.46 -0.02
N ALA A 42 28.50 3.17 -0.62
CA ALA A 42 29.59 4.13 -0.77
C ALA A 42 29.18 5.36 -1.62
N ILE A 43 28.43 5.16 -2.70
CA ILE A 43 27.89 6.26 -3.52
C ILE A 43 26.94 7.14 -2.70
N LEU A 44 26.05 6.55 -1.91
CA LEU A 44 25.14 7.30 -1.04
C LEU A 44 25.92 8.09 0.02
N SER A 45 26.92 7.51 0.67
CA SER A 45 27.75 8.21 1.66
C SER A 45 28.44 9.44 1.08
N LEU A 46 29.01 9.33 -0.13
CA LEU A 46 29.63 10.47 -0.81
C LEU A 46 28.61 11.56 -1.15
N LYS A 47 27.41 11.18 -1.58
CA LYS A 47 26.32 12.12 -1.85
C LYS A 47 25.83 12.79 -0.56
N ALA A 48 25.66 12.04 0.51
CA ALA A 48 25.28 12.58 1.81
C ALA A 48 26.29 13.62 2.31
N LEU A 49 27.60 13.36 2.17
CA LEU A 49 28.64 14.34 2.51
C LEU A 49 28.54 15.62 1.66
N GLN A 50 28.23 15.49 0.37
CA GLN A 50 28.05 16.63 -0.53
C GLN A 50 26.89 17.54 -0.08
N TYR A 51 25.80 16.97 0.41
CA TYR A 51 24.59 17.71 0.80
C TYR A 51 24.52 18.04 2.31
N GLY A 52 25.37 17.44 3.14
CA GLY A 52 25.43 17.66 4.58
C GLY A 52 24.06 17.49 5.25
N SER A 53 23.66 18.47 6.07
CA SER A 53 22.38 18.44 6.80
C SER A 53 21.14 18.51 5.90
N GLN A 54 21.28 18.91 4.63
CA GLN A 54 20.16 18.92 3.67
C GLN A 54 19.81 17.52 3.19
N TRP A 55 20.73 16.56 3.27
CA TRP A 55 20.53 15.18 2.80
C TRP A 55 19.24 14.54 3.34
N GLU A 56 18.96 14.72 4.63
CA GLU A 56 17.76 14.14 5.26
C GLU A 56 16.46 14.84 4.88
N LYS A 57 16.53 16.07 4.39
CA LYS A 57 15.35 16.86 3.97
C LYS A 57 15.01 16.67 2.50
N MET A 58 15.89 16.03 1.73
CA MET A 58 15.67 15.80 0.30
C MET A 58 14.59 14.76 0.08
N SER A 59 13.56 15.14 -0.69
CA SER A 59 12.48 14.26 -1.14
C SER A 59 12.96 13.29 -2.23
N ASP A 60 13.80 13.77 -3.15
CA ASP A 60 14.45 12.95 -4.17
C ASP A 60 15.89 12.67 -3.76
N ARG A 61 16.19 11.38 -3.53
CA ARG A 61 17.53 10.89 -3.23
C ARG A 61 17.82 9.68 -4.12
N PRO A 62 19.09 9.34 -4.37
CA PRO A 62 19.41 8.15 -5.15
C PRO A 62 18.82 6.86 -4.57
N ASP A 63 18.60 6.78 -3.26
CA ASP A 63 18.00 5.66 -2.53
C ASP A 63 16.50 5.81 -2.27
N ARG A 64 15.87 6.95 -2.58
CA ARG A 64 14.47 7.22 -2.24
C ARG A 64 13.71 7.78 -3.43
N LYS A 65 12.57 7.17 -3.74
CA LYS A 65 11.64 7.63 -4.78
C LYS A 65 10.26 7.88 -4.21
N ILE A 66 9.59 8.89 -4.75
CA ILE A 66 8.17 9.16 -4.53
C ILE A 66 7.45 8.71 -5.80
N THR A 67 6.41 7.90 -5.67
CA THR A 67 5.65 7.43 -6.83
C THR A 67 4.94 8.58 -7.53
N ALA A 68 4.98 8.57 -8.87
CA ALA A 68 4.29 9.54 -9.70
C ALA A 68 2.76 9.41 -9.61
N SER A 69 2.02 10.29 -10.29
CA SER A 69 0.55 10.29 -10.30
C SER A 69 -0.07 8.98 -10.83
N ASP A 70 0.68 8.22 -11.63
CA ASP A 70 0.31 6.91 -12.16
C ASP A 70 0.85 5.74 -11.31
N GLY A 71 1.42 6.04 -10.15
CA GLY A 71 1.96 5.09 -9.17
C GLY A 71 3.34 4.51 -9.48
N HIS A 72 4.00 4.94 -10.55
CA HIS A 72 5.30 4.35 -10.93
C HIS A 72 6.48 4.92 -10.15
N PHE A 73 7.50 4.08 -10.00
CA PHE A 73 8.84 4.45 -9.55
C PHE A 73 9.88 3.71 -10.39
N TYR A 74 11.10 4.25 -10.44
CA TYR A 74 12.23 3.57 -11.03
C TYR A 74 13.58 4.06 -10.48
N TRP A 75 14.57 3.19 -10.57
CA TRP A 75 15.98 3.51 -10.37
C TRP A 75 16.78 3.18 -11.62
N ILE A 76 17.73 4.06 -11.93
CA ILE A 76 18.66 3.90 -13.04
C ILE A 76 20.05 3.56 -12.53
N ASN A 77 20.82 2.84 -13.35
CA ASN A 77 22.26 2.63 -13.18
C ASN A 77 22.66 2.09 -11.80
N LEU A 78 21.82 1.25 -11.18
CA LEU A 78 22.16 0.62 -9.91
C LEU A 78 23.29 -0.39 -10.11
N PRO A 79 24.27 -0.45 -9.19
CA PRO A 79 25.24 -1.52 -9.15
C PRO A 79 24.60 -2.91 -9.08
N VAL A 80 25.28 -3.91 -9.62
CA VAL A 80 24.91 -5.33 -9.44
C VAL A 80 24.85 -5.66 -7.95
N GLY A 81 23.81 -6.40 -7.57
CA GLY A 81 23.66 -6.94 -6.24
C GLY A 81 22.21 -6.99 -5.77
N GLU A 82 22.04 -7.27 -4.50
CA GLU A 82 20.76 -7.43 -3.85
C GLU A 82 20.38 -6.15 -3.09
N TYR A 83 19.11 -5.79 -3.19
CA TYR A 83 18.52 -4.60 -2.60
C TYR A 83 17.25 -4.97 -1.87
N VAL A 84 16.96 -4.26 -0.77
CA VAL A 84 15.66 -4.32 -0.09
C VAL A 84 14.98 -2.96 -0.22
N LEU A 85 13.81 -2.97 -0.83
CA LEU A 85 12.93 -1.81 -0.95
C LEU A 85 11.94 -1.81 0.22
N GLU A 86 11.89 -0.74 1.00
CA GLU A 86 10.83 -0.47 1.97
C GLU A 86 9.88 0.59 1.39
N THR A 87 8.60 0.26 1.32
CA THR A 87 7.55 1.16 0.80
C THR A 87 6.62 1.61 1.90
N SER A 88 6.24 2.88 1.89
CA SER A 88 5.30 3.48 2.82
C SER A 88 4.47 4.57 2.14
N LEU A 89 3.31 4.89 2.69
CA LEU A 89 2.48 6.00 2.22
C LEU A 89 2.44 7.09 3.30
N PRO A 90 3.26 8.14 3.21
CA PRO A 90 3.18 9.27 4.13
C PRO A 90 1.84 10.00 3.94
N GLY A 91 1.30 10.57 5.02
CA GLY A 91 0.05 11.32 4.99
C GLY A 91 -1.22 10.47 5.09
N SER A 92 -1.16 9.15 4.91
CA SER A 92 -2.30 8.23 5.12
C SER A 92 -2.47 7.80 6.59
N GLY A 93 -1.95 8.58 7.54
CA GLY A 93 -1.98 8.29 8.97
C GLY A 93 -1.54 6.85 9.30
N THR A 94 -2.46 6.08 9.88
CA THR A 94 -2.22 4.68 10.29
C THR A 94 -2.98 3.66 9.45
N GLN A 95 -3.33 4.02 8.21
CA GLN A 95 -4.16 3.19 7.34
C GLN A 95 -3.40 2.07 6.61
N TYR A 96 -2.07 2.17 6.48
CA TYR A 96 -1.26 1.21 5.73
C TYR A 96 -0.03 0.78 6.51
N ASN A 97 0.35 -0.49 6.37
CA ASN A 97 1.66 -0.96 6.81
C ASN A 97 2.75 -0.61 5.81
N LYS A 98 3.99 -0.58 6.32
CA LYS A 98 5.16 -0.59 5.46
C LYS A 98 5.34 -1.98 4.86
N VAL A 99 5.82 -2.05 3.64
CA VAL A 99 6.07 -3.32 2.94
C VAL A 99 7.53 -3.38 2.52
N ARG A 100 8.17 -4.52 2.76
CA ARG A 100 9.54 -4.79 2.29
C ARG A 100 9.55 -5.78 1.13
N LYS A 101 10.35 -5.50 0.11
CA LYS A 101 10.54 -6.36 -1.05
C LYS A 101 12.02 -6.45 -1.41
N THR A 102 12.51 -7.67 -1.56
CA THR A 102 13.87 -7.94 -2.03
C THR A 102 13.90 -7.99 -3.55
N VAL A 103 14.92 -7.37 -4.15
CA VAL A 103 15.12 -7.31 -5.59
C VAL A 103 16.61 -7.43 -5.91
N LYS A 104 16.93 -8.21 -6.95
CA LYS A 104 18.29 -8.44 -7.41
C LYS A 104 18.52 -7.75 -8.75
N VAL A 105 19.50 -6.86 -8.79
CA VAL A 105 20.03 -6.26 -10.01
C VAL A 105 21.14 -7.16 -10.53
N SER A 106 20.98 -7.64 -11.76
CA SER A 106 21.93 -8.53 -12.42
C SER A 106 23.03 -7.77 -13.16
N ALA A 107 24.11 -8.46 -13.49
CA ALA A 107 25.16 -7.93 -14.35
C ALA A 107 24.63 -7.52 -15.73
N THR A 108 25.30 -6.54 -16.31
CA THR A 108 25.05 -6.04 -17.66
C THR A 108 25.22 -7.15 -18.69
N VAL A 109 24.27 -7.27 -19.61
CA VAL A 109 24.34 -8.19 -20.76
C VAL A 109 24.40 -7.33 -22.02
N ASN A 110 25.43 -7.52 -22.85
CA ASN A 110 25.66 -6.72 -24.05
C ASN A 110 25.62 -5.20 -23.80
N GLY A 111 26.20 -4.77 -22.66
CA GLY A 111 26.22 -3.36 -22.27
C GLY A 111 24.86 -2.79 -21.81
N LYS A 112 23.83 -3.63 -21.61
CA LYS A 112 22.52 -3.25 -21.05
C LYS A 112 22.25 -3.89 -19.69
N ILE A 113 21.83 -3.10 -18.70
CA ILE A 113 21.33 -3.58 -17.42
C ILE A 113 19.95 -4.19 -17.68
N PRO A 114 19.72 -5.48 -17.37
CA PRO A 114 18.38 -6.05 -17.43
C PRO A 114 17.47 -5.37 -16.41
N THR A 115 16.42 -4.70 -16.88
CA THR A 115 15.46 -4.05 -16.00
C THR A 115 14.69 -5.07 -15.17
N LYS A 116 14.64 -4.87 -13.86
CA LYS A 116 13.84 -5.68 -12.95
C LYS A 116 12.51 -4.99 -12.65
N MET A 117 11.41 -5.60 -13.12
CA MET A 117 10.06 -5.16 -12.81
C MET A 117 9.60 -5.72 -11.46
N ILE A 118 9.11 -4.85 -10.57
CA ILE A 118 8.59 -5.25 -9.26
C ILE A 118 7.47 -4.32 -8.79
N ASP A 119 6.24 -4.83 -8.82
CA ASP A 119 5.11 -4.11 -8.22
C ASP A 119 5.05 -4.37 -6.71
N ILE A 120 4.66 -3.32 -5.99
CA ILE A 120 4.59 -3.33 -4.53
C ILE A 120 3.16 -3.05 -4.12
N VAL A 121 2.56 -3.96 -3.37
CA VAL A 121 1.18 -3.84 -2.90
C VAL A 121 1.18 -3.35 -1.45
N LEU A 122 0.60 -2.19 -1.19
CA LEU A 122 0.30 -1.71 0.15
C LEU A 122 -1.09 -2.20 0.56
N VAL A 123 -1.12 -3.00 1.62
CA VAL A 123 -2.38 -3.51 2.18
C VAL A 123 -2.98 -2.45 3.11
N PRO A 124 -4.23 -2.01 2.87
CA PRO A 124 -4.90 -1.08 3.77
C PRO A 124 -5.36 -1.81 5.04
N THR A 125 -5.71 -1.04 6.05
CA THR A 125 -6.54 -1.49 7.15
C THR A 125 -8.00 -1.45 6.70
N GLY A 126 -8.74 -2.53 6.88
CA GLY A 126 -10.14 -2.55 6.47
C GLY A 126 -10.90 -3.81 6.84
N ILE A 127 -12.13 -3.87 6.35
CA ILE A 127 -13.07 -4.97 6.57
C ILE A 127 -13.84 -5.19 5.27
N LYS A 128 -14.07 -6.46 4.92
CA LYS A 128 -14.93 -6.84 3.80
C LYS A 128 -15.76 -8.08 4.14
N GLY A 129 -16.91 -8.17 3.50
CA GLY A 129 -17.83 -9.28 3.69
C GLY A 129 -19.05 -9.15 2.80
N THR A 130 -20.05 -9.96 3.11
CA THR A 130 -21.35 -9.95 2.42
C THR A 130 -22.49 -9.72 3.40
N ILE A 131 -23.61 -9.22 2.89
CA ILE A 131 -24.85 -9.03 3.64
C ILE A 131 -25.96 -9.78 2.93
N THR A 132 -26.62 -10.69 3.65
CA THR A 132 -27.71 -11.52 3.12
C THR A 132 -28.98 -11.37 3.93
N ASP A 133 -30.10 -11.76 3.33
CA ASP A 133 -31.34 -11.95 4.05
C ASP A 133 -31.18 -13.14 5.02
N ALA A 134 -31.66 -13.01 6.25
CA ALA A 134 -31.57 -14.08 7.25
C ALA A 134 -32.52 -15.24 6.95
N ASP A 135 -33.62 -14.99 6.23
CA ASP A 135 -34.61 -16.01 5.86
C ASP A 135 -34.25 -16.67 4.51
N ASP A 136 -33.39 -16.03 3.71
CA ASP A 136 -32.81 -16.59 2.49
C ASP A 136 -31.35 -16.14 2.30
N LEU A 137 -30.40 -16.98 2.74
CA LEU A 137 -28.96 -16.69 2.64
C LEU A 137 -28.44 -16.53 1.20
N LYS A 138 -29.23 -16.90 0.17
CA LYS A 138 -28.88 -16.65 -1.24
C LYS A 138 -29.34 -15.29 -1.74
N LYS A 139 -30.22 -14.62 -1.00
CA LYS A 139 -30.73 -13.29 -1.33
C LYS A 139 -29.82 -12.22 -0.72
N PRO A 140 -29.04 -11.49 -1.54
CA PRO A 140 -28.20 -10.42 -1.03
C PRO A 140 -29.04 -9.22 -0.58
N VAL A 141 -28.60 -8.55 0.49
CA VAL A 141 -29.15 -7.26 0.88
C VAL A 141 -28.32 -6.16 0.25
N VAL A 142 -28.92 -5.52 -0.76
CA VAL A 142 -28.34 -4.42 -1.52
C VAL A 142 -28.58 -3.09 -0.80
N ASN A 143 -27.65 -2.15 -0.92
CA ASN A 143 -27.75 -0.82 -0.31
C ASN A 143 -27.85 -0.84 1.23
N ALA A 144 -27.39 -1.91 1.88
CA ALA A 144 -27.23 -1.92 3.32
C ALA A 144 -26.07 -1.00 3.70
N LYS A 145 -26.27 -0.17 4.72
CA LYS A 145 -25.23 0.71 5.27
C LYS A 145 -24.45 -0.03 6.34
N ILE A 146 -23.12 -0.05 6.19
CA ILE A 146 -22.17 -0.54 7.19
C ILE A 146 -21.47 0.69 7.76
N GLN A 147 -21.56 0.91 9.07
CA GLN A 147 -20.99 2.07 9.73
C GLN A 147 -20.26 1.65 11.00
N ILE A 148 -19.13 2.31 11.30
CA ILE A 148 -18.49 2.20 12.61
C ILE A 148 -19.25 3.10 13.59
N GLU A 149 -19.69 2.55 14.72
CA GLU A 149 -20.32 3.29 15.81
C GLU A 149 -19.45 4.48 16.23
N ASP A 150 -20.08 5.63 16.47
CA ASP A 150 -19.43 6.90 16.82
C ASP A 150 -18.39 7.42 15.80
N SER A 151 -18.41 6.90 14.57
CA SER A 151 -17.53 7.35 13.48
C SER A 151 -18.33 7.75 12.24
N ARG A 152 -17.68 8.55 11.39
CA ARG A 152 -18.15 8.87 10.03
C ARG A 152 -17.74 7.82 9.01
N GLU A 153 -16.86 6.88 9.39
CA GLU A 153 -16.40 5.78 8.54
C GLU A 153 -17.58 4.85 8.21
N ASN A 154 -17.96 4.79 6.93
CA ASN A 154 -19.06 3.95 6.47
C ASN A 154 -18.87 3.53 5.01
N THR A 155 -19.60 2.49 4.62
CA THR A 155 -19.71 2.00 3.23
C THR A 155 -21.11 1.44 3.00
N ILE A 156 -21.40 1.04 1.76
CA ILE A 156 -22.69 0.48 1.35
C ILE A 156 -22.45 -0.83 0.61
N SER A 157 -23.33 -1.82 0.81
CA SER A 157 -23.27 -3.06 0.04
C SER A 157 -23.69 -2.88 -1.42
N ASP A 158 -23.01 -3.58 -2.30
CA ASP A 158 -23.28 -3.60 -3.74
C ASP A 158 -24.51 -4.47 -4.10
N ARG A 159 -24.75 -4.65 -5.40
CA ARG A 159 -25.88 -5.45 -5.93
C ARG A 159 -25.79 -6.93 -5.61
N GLN A 160 -24.60 -7.43 -5.26
CA GLN A 160 -24.33 -8.79 -4.83
C GLN A 160 -24.28 -8.89 -3.30
N GLY A 161 -24.57 -7.80 -2.58
CA GLY A 161 -24.51 -7.73 -1.13
C GLY A 161 -23.09 -7.65 -0.58
N ASN A 162 -22.06 -7.53 -1.43
CA ASN A 162 -20.68 -7.39 -0.96
C ASN A 162 -20.45 -5.96 -0.48
N TYR A 163 -19.61 -5.81 0.53
CA TYR A 163 -19.15 -4.51 0.96
C TYR A 163 -17.65 -4.53 1.26
N ARG A 164 -17.06 -3.34 1.20
CA ARG A 164 -15.67 -3.10 1.59
C ARG A 164 -15.56 -1.74 2.25
N LEU A 165 -15.02 -1.74 3.47
CA LEU A 165 -14.69 -0.55 4.24
C LEU A 165 -13.19 -0.56 4.50
N ILE A 166 -12.45 0.24 3.74
CA ILE A 166 -10.97 0.33 3.78
C ILE A 166 -10.53 1.74 4.15
N GLY A 167 -9.25 1.89 4.49
CA GLY A 167 -8.69 3.17 4.92
C GLY A 167 -8.99 3.48 6.39
N LEU A 168 -9.22 2.43 7.19
CA LEU A 168 -9.48 2.57 8.62
C LEU A 168 -8.19 2.87 9.39
N GLU A 169 -8.28 3.70 10.41
CA GLU A 169 -7.13 3.96 11.27
C GLU A 169 -6.98 2.92 12.38
N SER A 170 -5.76 2.40 12.55
CA SER A 170 -5.38 1.52 13.64
C SER A 170 -3.91 1.76 14.00
N SER A 171 -3.63 1.97 15.29
CA SER A 171 -2.24 2.12 15.76
C SER A 171 -1.39 0.89 15.38
N ALA A 172 -0.09 1.12 15.18
CA ALA A 172 0.87 0.06 14.91
C ALA A 172 1.12 -0.84 16.13
N SER A 173 0.94 -0.30 17.35
CA SER A 173 1.28 -0.99 18.60
C SER A 173 0.07 -1.58 19.32
N VAL A 174 -1.13 -1.06 19.06
CA VAL A 174 -2.36 -1.47 19.74
C VAL A 174 -3.47 -1.65 18.71
N PRO A 175 -4.03 -2.86 18.56
CA PRO A 175 -5.21 -3.09 17.74
C PRO A 175 -6.38 -2.20 18.19
N ARG A 176 -7.20 -1.74 17.24
CA ARG A 176 -8.39 -0.94 17.53
C ARG A 176 -9.61 -1.85 17.57
N THR A 177 -10.32 -1.87 18.68
CA THR A 177 -11.67 -2.45 18.74
C THR A 177 -12.68 -1.46 18.18
N ILE A 178 -13.54 -1.90 17.28
CA ILE A 178 -14.62 -1.12 16.69
C ILE A 178 -15.93 -1.88 16.85
N ASN A 179 -17.05 -1.16 16.89
CA ASN A 179 -18.39 -1.76 16.77
C ASN A 179 -18.96 -1.40 15.40
N LEU A 180 -19.20 -2.40 14.55
CA LEU A 180 -19.88 -2.21 13.28
C LEU A 180 -21.38 -2.27 13.49
N ILE A 181 -22.09 -1.33 12.89
CA ILE A 181 -23.53 -1.26 12.79
C ILE A 181 -23.92 -1.50 11.34
N VAL A 182 -24.80 -2.48 11.10
CA VAL A 182 -25.33 -2.80 9.78
C VAL A 182 -26.83 -2.58 9.76
N SER A 183 -27.30 -1.81 8.79
CA SER A 183 -28.72 -1.44 8.66
C SER A 183 -29.16 -1.37 7.20
N ALA A 184 -30.41 -1.71 6.94
CA ALA A 184 -31.04 -1.59 5.63
C ALA A 184 -32.54 -1.27 5.77
N THR A 185 -33.12 -0.61 4.76
CA THR A 185 -34.56 -0.32 4.75
C THR A 185 -35.36 -1.61 4.78
N GLY A 186 -36.31 -1.72 5.71
CA GLY A 186 -37.14 -2.93 5.88
C GLY A 186 -36.50 -4.05 6.70
N TYR A 187 -35.28 -3.85 7.22
CA TYR A 187 -34.55 -4.83 8.03
C TYR A 187 -34.24 -4.30 9.44
N GLN A 188 -34.16 -5.22 10.41
CA GLN A 188 -33.64 -4.94 11.74
C GLN A 188 -32.13 -4.67 11.67
N GLN A 189 -31.67 -3.75 12.52
CA GLN A 189 -30.25 -3.43 12.64
C GLN A 189 -29.54 -4.54 13.42
N VAL A 190 -28.32 -4.85 13.01
CA VAL A 190 -27.41 -5.73 13.76
C VAL A 190 -26.10 -5.00 14.05
N SER A 191 -25.44 -5.39 15.13
CA SER A 191 -24.13 -4.85 15.50
C SER A 191 -23.13 -5.97 15.79
N GLN A 192 -21.85 -5.74 15.49
CA GLN A 192 -20.77 -6.67 15.76
C GLN A 192 -19.49 -5.94 16.15
N SER A 193 -18.90 -6.36 17.27
CA SER A 193 -17.58 -5.88 17.68
C SER A 193 -16.46 -6.63 16.95
N LEU A 194 -15.48 -5.89 16.44
CA LEU A 194 -14.33 -6.42 15.69
C LEU A 194 -13.04 -5.74 16.17
N VAL A 195 -11.93 -6.48 16.10
CA VAL A 195 -10.60 -5.94 16.38
C VAL A 195 -9.86 -5.79 15.05
N ILE A 196 -9.65 -4.54 14.61
CA ILE A 196 -8.86 -4.24 13.41
C ILE A 196 -7.40 -4.00 13.76
N LYS A 197 -6.51 -4.38 12.83
CA LYS A 197 -5.07 -4.18 12.95
C LYS A 197 -4.55 -3.43 11.73
N LYS A 198 -3.54 -2.61 11.96
CA LYS A 198 -2.90 -1.81 10.92
C LYS A 198 -2.47 -2.68 9.74
N GLY A 199 -2.83 -2.28 8.53
CA GLY A 199 -2.44 -2.94 7.27
C GLY A 199 -2.99 -4.37 7.12
N GLU A 200 -4.13 -4.64 7.75
CA GLU A 200 -4.87 -5.90 7.63
C GLU A 200 -6.31 -5.62 7.18
N VAL A 201 -6.80 -6.45 6.25
CA VAL A 201 -8.21 -6.45 5.86
C VAL A 201 -8.87 -7.70 6.44
N ILE A 202 -9.78 -7.52 7.39
CA ILE A 202 -10.59 -8.62 7.92
C ILE A 202 -11.53 -9.09 6.80
N ALA A 203 -11.34 -10.34 6.36
CA ALA A 203 -12.20 -10.97 5.39
C ALA A 203 -13.38 -11.69 6.06
N PHE A 204 -14.47 -11.86 5.31
CA PHE A 204 -15.64 -12.66 5.69
C PHE A 204 -16.38 -12.19 6.96
N SER A 205 -16.36 -10.87 7.23
CA SER A 205 -17.27 -10.28 8.23
C SER A 205 -18.69 -10.21 7.66
N ASN A 206 -19.33 -11.38 7.53
CA ASN A 206 -20.63 -11.50 6.88
C ASN A 206 -21.75 -11.20 7.88
N PHE A 207 -22.83 -10.61 7.38
CA PHE A 207 -24.02 -10.30 8.17
C PHE A 207 -25.26 -10.90 7.53
N SER A 208 -26.21 -11.30 8.37
CA SER A 208 -27.55 -11.69 7.93
C SER A 208 -28.57 -10.82 8.65
N LEU A 209 -29.44 -10.17 7.89
CA LEU A 209 -30.43 -9.24 8.42
C LEU A 209 -31.83 -9.86 8.37
N LYS A 210 -32.59 -9.71 9.47
CA LYS A 210 -34.00 -10.10 9.54
C LYS A 210 -34.91 -8.95 9.17
N HIS A 211 -36.05 -9.24 8.55
CA HIS A 211 -37.08 -8.23 8.32
C HIS A 211 -37.64 -7.68 9.63
N LYS A 212 -38.08 -6.41 9.59
CA LYS A 212 -38.76 -5.76 10.74
C LYS A 212 -40.16 -6.29 10.96
#